data_AF-A0A348MYG4-F1
#
_entry.id   AF-A0A348MYG4-F1
#
_cell.length_a   1.000
_cell.length_b   1.000
_cell.length_c   1.000
_cell.angle_alpha   90.00
_cell.angle_beta   90.00
_cell.angle_gamma   90.00
#
_symmetry.space_group_name_H-M   'P 1'
#
loop_
_entity.id
_entity.type
_entity.pdbx_description
1 polymer ?
#
loop_
_entity_poly.entity_id
_entity_poly.type
_entity_poly.pdbx_seq_one_letter_code
_entity_poly.pdbx_strand_id
1 'polypeptide(L)'
;MKSVMTKGNGSLGRKTHLLGTKVRNLRKRNNLTLDDLSSRCIRLNAEYAPSVSYLSMIERGKRVPSLDMLEVIAQVFQKDANWFLDDVPEQDDIVIDKGSHGGIPGMPLEPSFLFSNDILQIAIPEMLSQTGISGRQFAHLLIRAHQEHHQNHFPDLEKAAEEIGQKRMPLAPDELMMLARQQGLTIKWFSRLPRGFAAEYGVHTTSVVTSYLGPNNTLYLNKILEKYEKRLKYDIAVHIGHSVLHNNDGLKSVLVTGLNQYSVMQGGNNQKLQSSQINTQDILQAWRDFEASFFAGALLCPKVPFRQLLDRNGYEIATHEKVGVSASVAMRRMTAVSPYKHWHYFDAYAPGKLKAVYRGNGIPLPWGNMREVADPCQHWAVFRMINTPVKGTSAQLSILNVGNEPRIYCCESTNVVDLAKNKHVLCSGIDLNPAINAQGGDAQAIAHEIKNLCVKGGGSAQLPVAMKKKLQTVARILNINWVERGVLTDPRLICSRGAECPREPSCYADDENVISSTYIA
;
A
#
# COMPACT_ATOMS: atom_id res chain seq x y z
N MET A 1 -62.20 30.73 -21.96
CA MET A 1 -61.16 31.45 -22.74
C MET A 1 -59.82 31.20 -22.05
N LYS A 2 -58.84 30.82 -22.87
CA LYS A 2 -57.42 30.46 -22.65
C LYS A 2 -56.66 30.92 -21.38
N SER A 3 -55.59 30.14 -21.15
CA SER A 3 -54.34 30.44 -20.41
C SER A 3 -54.41 29.99 -18.95
N VAL A 4 -53.57 29.09 -18.43
CA VAL A 4 -52.10 29.04 -18.51
C VAL A 4 -51.63 27.59 -18.33
N MET A 5 -51.02 27.00 -19.36
CA MET A 5 -50.20 25.78 -19.23
C MET A 5 -48.91 26.00 -20.01
N THR A 6 -47.94 26.61 -19.36
CA THR A 6 -46.54 26.62 -19.75
C THR A 6 -45.71 26.91 -18.49
N LYS A 7 -45.30 25.86 -17.77
CA LYS A 7 -44.22 25.95 -16.78
C LYS A 7 -43.25 24.79 -16.97
N GLY A 8 -42.11 25.13 -17.58
CA GLY A 8 -40.81 24.79 -17.00
C GLY A 8 -40.14 23.49 -17.42
N ASN A 9 -39.93 23.26 -18.72
CA ASN A 9 -39.05 22.19 -19.23
C ASN A 9 -37.54 22.53 -19.07
N GLY A 10 -37.15 23.21 -17.99
CA GLY A 10 -35.86 23.90 -17.87
C GLY A 10 -35.08 23.72 -16.56
N SER A 11 -35.39 22.70 -15.73
CA SER A 11 -34.83 22.64 -14.36
C SER A 11 -34.15 21.31 -13.97
N LEU A 12 -34.34 20.20 -14.69
CA LEU A 12 -33.66 18.95 -14.30
C LEU A 12 -32.14 18.98 -14.49
N GLY A 13 -31.63 19.72 -15.47
CA GLY A 13 -30.19 19.73 -15.79
C GLY A 13 -29.27 20.36 -14.74
N ARG A 14 -29.80 21.15 -13.79
CA ARG A 14 -29.02 21.79 -12.70
C ARG A 14 -29.12 21.09 -11.35
N LYS A 15 -30.12 20.21 -11.16
CA LYS A 15 -30.43 19.53 -9.87
C LYS A 15 -30.09 18.04 -9.85
N THR A 16 -29.29 17.58 -10.81
CA THR A 16 -29.06 16.15 -11.09
C THR A 16 -27.66 15.67 -10.76
N HIS A 17 -26.81 16.54 -10.21
CA HIS A 17 -25.41 16.22 -9.96
C HIS A 17 -25.21 15.08 -8.95
N LEU A 18 -26.13 14.91 -8.00
CA LEU A 18 -26.10 13.82 -7.00
C LEU A 18 -27.05 12.66 -7.31
N LEU A 19 -27.91 12.78 -8.33
CA LEU A 19 -28.95 11.79 -8.65
C LEU A 19 -28.35 10.40 -8.92
N GLY A 20 -27.34 10.35 -9.80
CA GLY A 20 -26.68 9.09 -10.17
C GLY A 20 -26.08 8.38 -8.96
N THR A 21 -25.49 9.15 -8.05
CA THR A 21 -24.83 8.67 -6.85
C THR A 21 -25.83 8.18 -5.82
N LYS A 22 -26.95 8.88 -5.62
CA LYS A 22 -28.04 8.43 -4.76
C LYS A 22 -28.62 7.10 -5.23
N VAL A 23 -28.85 6.93 -6.53
CA VAL A 23 -29.27 5.65 -7.12
C VAL A 23 -28.23 4.56 -6.88
N ARG A 24 -26.95 4.86 -7.12
CA ARG A 24 -25.84 3.92 -6.91
C ARG A 24 -25.71 3.49 -5.45
N ASN A 25 -25.80 4.43 -4.52
CA ASN A 25 -25.67 4.20 -3.08
C ASN A 25 -26.81 3.34 -2.58
N LEU A 26 -28.06 3.67 -2.93
CA LEU A 26 -29.21 2.84 -2.57
C LEU A 26 -29.10 1.43 -3.15
N ARG A 27 -28.66 1.29 -4.41
CA ARG A 27 -28.45 -0.02 -5.02
C ARG A 27 -27.41 -0.85 -4.27
N LYS A 28 -26.26 -0.24 -3.95
CA LYS A 28 -25.16 -0.90 -3.23
C LYS A 28 -25.52 -1.22 -1.78
N ARG A 29 -26.18 -0.30 -1.06
CA ARG A 29 -26.67 -0.50 0.32
C ARG A 29 -27.64 -1.68 0.43
N ASN A 30 -28.42 -1.92 -0.62
CA ASN A 30 -29.35 -3.05 -0.70
C ASN A 30 -28.76 -4.29 -1.38
N ASN A 31 -27.45 -4.35 -1.63
CA ASN A 31 -26.74 -5.46 -2.27
C ASN A 31 -27.31 -5.89 -3.64
N LEU A 32 -27.79 -4.94 -4.42
CA LEU A 32 -28.37 -5.20 -5.75
C LEU A 32 -27.32 -5.06 -6.86
N THR A 33 -27.31 -6.00 -7.80
CA THR A 33 -26.62 -5.80 -9.09
C THR A 33 -27.39 -4.83 -9.99
N LEU A 34 -26.76 -4.32 -11.05
CA LEU A 34 -27.46 -3.50 -12.04
C LEU A 34 -28.59 -4.29 -12.73
N ASP A 35 -28.39 -5.59 -12.89
CA ASP A 35 -29.38 -6.51 -13.47
C ASP A 35 -30.58 -6.70 -12.52
N ASP A 36 -30.31 -6.85 -11.21
CA ASP A 36 -31.37 -6.94 -10.20
C ASP A 36 -32.23 -5.67 -10.15
N LEU A 37 -31.59 -4.49 -10.21
CA LEU A 37 -32.31 -3.22 -10.21
C LEU A 37 -33.14 -3.07 -11.48
N SER A 38 -32.55 -3.33 -12.66
CA SER A 38 -33.26 -3.31 -13.95
C SER A 38 -34.47 -4.24 -13.93
N SER A 39 -34.29 -5.48 -13.47
CA SER A 39 -35.36 -6.49 -13.38
C SER A 39 -36.50 -6.07 -12.44
N ARG A 40 -36.18 -5.42 -11.32
CA ARG A 40 -37.19 -4.86 -10.40
C ARG A 40 -37.94 -3.70 -11.02
N CYS A 41 -37.27 -2.82 -11.76
CA CYS A 41 -37.92 -1.73 -12.49
C CYS A 41 -38.88 -2.28 -13.56
N ILE A 42 -38.49 -3.30 -14.33
CA ILE A 42 -39.33 -3.95 -15.35
C ILE A 42 -40.62 -4.52 -14.74
N ARG A 43 -40.54 -5.11 -13.54
CA ARG A 43 -41.71 -5.65 -12.82
C ARG A 43 -42.71 -4.57 -12.40
N LEU A 44 -42.25 -3.34 -12.16
CA LEU A 44 -43.12 -2.22 -11.79
C LEU A 44 -43.72 -1.56 -13.03
N ASN A 45 -42.88 -1.23 -14.01
CA ASN A 45 -43.32 -0.62 -15.25
C ASN A 45 -42.32 -0.92 -16.37
N ALA A 46 -42.71 -1.80 -17.31
CA ALA A 46 -41.84 -2.23 -18.40
C ALA A 46 -41.54 -1.13 -19.43
N GLU A 47 -42.41 -0.12 -19.56
CA GLU A 47 -42.27 0.96 -20.55
C GLU A 47 -41.19 1.98 -20.13
N TYR A 48 -41.14 2.31 -18.83
CA TYR A 48 -40.20 3.28 -18.28
C TYR A 48 -39.02 2.66 -17.53
N ALA A 49 -38.89 1.32 -17.56
CA ALA A 49 -37.77 0.64 -16.93
C ALA A 49 -36.44 0.94 -17.63
N PRO A 50 -35.41 1.41 -16.91
CA PRO A 50 -34.09 1.61 -17.49
C PRO A 50 -33.40 0.27 -17.73
N SER A 51 -32.74 0.13 -18.90
CA SER A 51 -31.87 -1.03 -19.16
C SER A 51 -30.63 -1.00 -18.27
N VAL A 52 -29.96 -2.13 -18.12
CA VAL A 52 -28.69 -2.26 -17.36
C VAL A 52 -27.64 -1.24 -17.82
N SER A 53 -27.50 -1.04 -19.13
CA SER A 53 -26.56 -0.07 -19.71
C SER A 53 -26.98 1.37 -19.43
N TYR A 54 -28.28 1.65 -19.43
CA TYR A 54 -28.82 2.98 -19.13
C TYR A 54 -28.70 3.32 -17.64
N LEU A 55 -28.99 2.39 -16.73
CA LEU A 55 -28.71 2.51 -15.30
C LEU A 55 -27.23 2.80 -15.03
N SER A 56 -26.32 2.09 -15.69
CA SER A 56 -24.88 2.38 -15.59
C SER A 56 -24.52 3.79 -16.03
N MET A 57 -25.21 4.35 -17.03
CA MET A 57 -24.98 5.73 -17.46
C MET A 57 -25.58 6.75 -16.48
N ILE A 58 -26.74 6.46 -15.88
CA ILE A 58 -27.34 7.26 -14.81
C ILE A 58 -26.41 7.31 -13.59
N GLU A 59 -25.95 6.15 -13.11
CA GLU A 59 -25.07 6.06 -11.92
C GLU A 59 -23.72 6.77 -12.07
N ARG A 60 -23.27 6.98 -13.31
CA ARG A 60 -22.02 7.70 -13.63
C ARG A 60 -22.25 9.18 -13.95
N GLY A 61 -23.47 9.69 -13.77
CA GLY A 61 -23.84 11.07 -14.11
C GLY A 61 -23.77 11.38 -15.61
N LYS A 62 -23.68 10.36 -16.48
CA LYS A 62 -23.57 10.55 -17.94
C LYS A 62 -24.91 10.77 -18.61
N ARG A 63 -26.00 10.31 -17.99
CA ARG A 63 -27.38 10.50 -18.48
C ARG A 63 -28.29 10.85 -17.33
N VAL A 64 -29.25 11.73 -17.62
CA VAL A 64 -30.33 12.09 -16.71
C VAL A 64 -31.58 11.29 -17.12
N PRO A 65 -32.21 10.54 -16.20
CA PRO A 65 -33.45 9.82 -16.50
C PRO A 65 -34.61 10.81 -16.75
N SER A 66 -35.64 10.36 -17.47
CA SER A 66 -36.92 11.08 -17.48
C SER A 66 -37.57 11.03 -16.09
N LEU A 67 -38.52 11.93 -15.82
CA LEU A 67 -39.26 11.91 -14.55
C LEU A 67 -39.98 10.58 -14.34
N ASP A 68 -40.64 10.04 -15.36
CA ASP A 68 -41.34 8.76 -15.29
C ASP A 68 -40.39 7.60 -14.96
N MET A 69 -39.19 7.60 -15.55
CA MET A 69 -38.15 6.61 -15.25
C MET A 69 -37.60 6.77 -13.83
N LEU A 70 -37.44 8.01 -13.37
CA LEU A 70 -37.00 8.30 -12.00
C LEU A 70 -38.04 7.86 -10.99
N GLU A 71 -39.33 8.02 -11.27
CA GLU A 71 -40.43 7.53 -10.43
C GLU A 71 -40.40 6.01 -10.29
N VAL A 72 -40.13 5.27 -11.37
CA VAL A 72 -39.98 3.81 -11.31
C VAL A 72 -38.80 3.42 -10.41
N ILE A 73 -37.65 4.08 -10.56
CA ILE A 73 -36.47 3.85 -9.70
C ILE A 73 -36.80 4.19 -8.24
N ALA A 74 -37.48 5.31 -8.00
CA ALA A 74 -37.86 5.78 -6.68
C ALA A 74 -38.84 4.81 -5.99
N GLN A 75 -39.76 4.23 -6.75
CA GLN A 75 -40.71 3.22 -6.26
C GLN A 75 -40.00 1.92 -5.85
N VAL A 76 -38.96 1.47 -6.58
CA VAL A 76 -38.13 0.32 -6.16
C VAL A 76 -37.50 0.55 -4.79
N PHE A 77 -37.04 1.77 -4.53
CA PHE A 77 -36.37 2.14 -3.28
C PHE A 77 -37.29 2.72 -2.21
N GLN A 78 -38.60 2.82 -2.48
CA GLN A 78 -39.59 3.44 -1.59
C GLN A 78 -39.19 4.87 -1.17
N LYS A 79 -38.74 5.67 -2.14
CA LYS A 79 -38.37 7.08 -1.98
C LYS A 79 -39.25 7.98 -2.85
N ASP A 80 -39.31 9.26 -2.52
CA ASP A 80 -39.92 10.27 -3.38
C ASP A 80 -38.99 10.61 -4.56
N ALA A 81 -39.52 10.85 -5.76
CA ALA A 81 -38.68 11.19 -6.91
C ALA A 81 -37.89 12.49 -6.70
N ASN A 82 -38.44 13.46 -5.96
CA ASN A 82 -37.76 14.71 -5.62
C ASN A 82 -36.57 14.50 -4.67
N TRP A 83 -36.54 13.41 -3.89
CA TRP A 83 -35.41 13.07 -3.04
C TRP A 83 -34.13 12.83 -3.86
N PHE A 84 -34.25 12.28 -5.07
CA PHE A 84 -33.11 12.11 -5.97
C PHE A 84 -32.65 13.43 -6.62
N LEU A 85 -33.49 14.45 -6.58
CA LEU A 85 -33.27 15.77 -7.18
C LEU A 85 -32.91 16.84 -6.14
N ASP A 86 -32.80 16.48 -4.86
CA ASP A 86 -32.31 17.37 -3.83
C ASP A 86 -30.77 17.41 -3.81
N ASP A 87 -30.21 18.56 -3.44
CA ASP A 87 -28.77 18.83 -3.38
C ASP A 87 -28.16 18.49 -2.01
N VAL A 88 -28.88 17.77 -1.14
CA VAL A 88 -28.39 17.41 0.19
C VAL A 88 -27.53 16.14 0.05
N PRO A 89 -26.22 16.19 0.37
CA PRO A 89 -25.40 14.99 0.49
C PRO A 89 -25.94 14.16 1.66
N GLU A 90 -26.01 12.84 1.53
CA GLU A 90 -26.37 12.01 2.69
C GLU A 90 -25.26 12.17 3.74
N GLN A 91 -25.62 12.34 5.03
CA GLN A 91 -24.62 12.39 6.12
C GLN A 91 -23.83 11.08 6.24
N ASP A 92 -24.39 9.99 5.73
CA ASP A 92 -23.71 8.73 5.48
C ASP A 92 -23.20 8.67 4.02
N ASP A 93 -22.50 9.70 3.55
CA ASP A 93 -21.75 9.66 2.30
C ASP A 93 -20.71 8.55 2.43
N ILE A 94 -21.14 7.37 1.97
CA ILE A 94 -20.54 6.07 2.22
C ILE A 94 -19.04 6.18 1.91
N VAL A 95 -18.23 6.16 2.97
CA VAL A 95 -16.86 5.64 2.90
C VAL A 95 -16.98 4.39 2.05
N ILE A 96 -16.39 4.42 0.84
CA ILE A 96 -16.47 3.27 -0.05
C ILE A 96 -15.90 2.11 0.73
N ASP A 97 -16.76 1.24 1.25
CA ASP A 97 -16.35 0.03 1.93
C ASP A 97 -15.77 -0.83 0.81
N LYS A 98 -14.46 -0.74 0.65
CA LYS A 98 -13.71 -1.54 -0.32
C LYS A 98 -13.71 -3.02 0.09
N GLY A 99 -14.54 -3.43 1.06
CA GLY A 99 -14.51 -4.74 1.66
C GLY A 99 -13.12 -5.01 2.23
N SER A 100 -12.74 -6.29 2.28
CA SER A 100 -11.44 -6.75 2.82
C SER A 100 -10.18 -6.23 2.09
N HIS A 101 -10.30 -5.30 1.14
CA HIS A 101 -9.19 -4.76 0.36
C HIS A 101 -8.57 -3.62 1.17
N GLY A 102 -7.47 -3.90 1.88
CA GLY A 102 -6.81 -2.94 2.75
C GLY A 102 -6.39 -1.65 2.04
N GLY A 103 -6.17 -0.61 2.83
CA GLY A 103 -5.80 0.74 2.38
C GLY A 103 -6.56 1.81 3.15
N ILE A 104 -6.31 3.09 2.83
CA ILE A 104 -7.10 4.19 3.38
C ILE A 104 -8.51 4.13 2.76
N PRO A 105 -9.59 4.31 3.56
CA PRO A 105 -10.95 4.42 3.03
C PRO A 105 -11.00 5.43 1.88
N GLY A 106 -11.56 5.02 0.75
CA GLY A 106 -11.73 5.93 -0.40
C GLY A 106 -12.77 6.98 -0.07
N MET A 107 -12.54 8.22 -0.51
CA MET A 107 -13.58 9.24 -0.48
C MET A 107 -14.54 9.06 -1.67
N PRO A 108 -15.85 9.30 -1.50
CA PRO A 108 -16.75 9.42 -2.63
C PRO A 108 -16.31 10.59 -3.51
N LEU A 109 -16.30 10.38 -4.83
CA LEU A 109 -15.86 11.37 -5.81
C LEU A 109 -17.09 12.14 -6.29
N GLU A 110 -17.59 13.06 -5.45
CA GLU A 110 -18.79 13.84 -5.72
C GLU A 110 -18.58 15.36 -5.67
N PRO A 111 -19.19 16.14 -6.58
CA PRO A 111 -19.97 15.68 -7.74
C PRO A 111 -19.13 14.97 -8.81
N SER A 112 -19.60 13.83 -9.32
CA SER A 112 -18.83 12.98 -10.27
C SER A 112 -18.24 13.69 -11.49
N PHE A 113 -18.87 14.78 -11.97
CA PHE A 113 -18.35 15.56 -13.10
C PHE A 113 -17.01 16.25 -12.80
N LEU A 114 -16.76 16.67 -11.54
CA LEU A 114 -15.48 17.27 -11.11
C LEU A 114 -14.32 16.26 -11.12
N PHE A 115 -14.65 14.97 -11.06
CA PHE A 115 -13.68 13.87 -11.06
C PHE A 115 -13.61 13.17 -12.42
N SER A 116 -14.01 13.85 -13.49
CA SER A 116 -13.76 13.41 -14.87
C SER A 116 -12.26 13.32 -15.15
N ASN A 117 -11.86 12.41 -16.05
CA ASN A 117 -10.46 12.22 -16.42
C ASN A 117 -9.82 13.55 -16.88
N ASP A 118 -10.55 14.37 -17.64
CA ASP A 118 -10.04 15.64 -18.17
C ASP A 118 -9.75 16.65 -17.05
N ILE A 119 -10.64 16.78 -16.07
CA ILE A 119 -10.43 17.68 -14.92
C ILE A 119 -9.30 17.16 -14.04
N LEU A 120 -9.25 15.85 -13.76
CA LEU A 120 -8.20 15.24 -12.94
C LEU A 120 -6.81 15.37 -13.59
N GLN A 121 -6.71 15.23 -14.91
CA GLN A 121 -5.46 15.42 -15.64
C GLN A 121 -4.91 16.85 -15.53
N ILE A 122 -5.77 17.85 -15.26
CA ILE A 122 -5.38 19.26 -15.06
C ILE A 122 -5.15 19.56 -13.57
N ALA A 123 -6.06 19.11 -12.70
CA ALA A 123 -6.04 19.42 -11.27
C ALA A 123 -4.91 18.70 -10.51
N ILE A 124 -4.57 17.47 -10.89
CA ILE A 124 -3.49 16.71 -10.22
C ILE A 124 -2.13 17.41 -10.37
N PRO A 125 -1.65 17.77 -11.58
CA PRO A 125 -0.42 18.55 -11.73
C PRO A 125 -0.38 19.82 -10.89
N GLU A 126 -1.48 20.58 -10.89
CA GLU A 126 -1.59 21.81 -10.11
C GLU A 126 -1.46 21.54 -8.60
N MET A 127 -2.20 20.55 -8.09
CA MET A 127 -2.12 20.13 -6.69
C MET A 127 -0.70 19.67 -6.30
N LEU A 128 -0.02 18.90 -7.16
CA LEU A 128 1.34 18.42 -6.90
C LEU A 128 2.35 19.58 -6.88
N SER A 129 2.21 20.53 -7.81
CA SER A 129 3.01 21.75 -7.84
C SER A 129 2.84 22.58 -6.56
N GLN A 130 1.60 22.82 -6.14
CA GLN A 130 1.29 23.58 -4.92
C GLN A 130 1.75 22.89 -3.63
N THR A 131 1.73 21.55 -3.60
CA THR A 131 2.13 20.77 -2.42
C THR A 131 3.62 20.45 -2.36
N GLY A 132 4.36 20.70 -3.46
CA GLY A 132 5.77 20.38 -3.61
C GLY A 132 6.05 18.88 -3.78
N ILE A 133 5.07 18.09 -4.21
CA ILE A 133 5.21 16.65 -4.41
C ILE A 133 5.73 16.38 -5.83
N SER A 134 6.83 15.63 -5.96
CA SER A 134 7.39 15.30 -7.28
C SER A 134 6.59 14.23 -8.01
N GLY A 135 6.69 14.19 -9.34
CA GLY A 135 6.03 13.17 -10.17
C GLY A 135 6.36 11.73 -9.75
N ARG A 136 7.61 11.46 -9.33
CA ARG A 136 8.04 10.15 -8.83
C ARG A 136 7.47 9.82 -7.43
N GLN A 137 7.36 10.81 -6.53
CA GLN A 137 6.68 10.62 -5.24
C GLN A 137 5.21 10.28 -5.44
N PHE A 138 4.55 10.98 -6.36
CA PHE A 138 3.19 10.70 -6.77
C PHE A 138 3.05 9.30 -7.39
N ALA A 139 3.97 8.90 -8.27
CA ALA A 139 4.00 7.55 -8.84
C ALA A 139 4.08 6.46 -7.76
N HIS A 140 4.94 6.61 -6.75
CA HIS A 140 5.01 5.67 -5.63
C HIS A 140 3.73 5.63 -4.79
N LEU A 141 2.99 6.75 -4.69
CA LEU A 141 1.67 6.76 -4.05
C LEU A 141 0.66 5.95 -4.88
N LEU A 142 0.64 6.13 -6.20
CA LEU A 142 -0.21 5.37 -7.11
C LEU A 142 0.10 3.87 -7.07
N ILE A 143 1.39 3.51 -7.15
CA ILE A 143 1.86 2.12 -7.05
C ILE A 143 1.41 1.51 -5.73
N ARG A 144 1.58 2.22 -4.61
CA ARG A 144 1.14 1.72 -3.29
C ARG A 144 -0.38 1.49 -3.26
N ALA A 145 -1.17 2.46 -3.74
CA ALA A 145 -2.62 2.31 -3.83
C ALA A 145 -3.02 1.11 -4.72
N HIS A 146 -2.29 0.91 -5.82
CA HIS A 146 -2.48 -0.23 -6.71
C HIS A 146 -2.13 -1.57 -6.04
N GLN A 147 -1.02 -1.66 -5.30
CA GLN A 147 -0.65 -2.84 -4.53
C GLN A 147 -1.66 -3.16 -3.42
N GLU A 148 -2.14 -2.15 -2.71
CA GLU A 148 -3.15 -2.27 -1.66
C GLU A 148 -4.48 -2.79 -2.25
N HIS A 149 -4.93 -2.19 -3.37
CA HIS A 149 -6.12 -2.62 -4.09
C HIS A 149 -6.06 -4.09 -4.53
N HIS A 150 -4.91 -4.54 -5.05
CA HIS A 150 -4.73 -5.92 -5.51
C HIS A 150 -4.27 -6.89 -4.41
N GLN A 151 -4.17 -6.45 -3.15
CA GLN A 151 -3.63 -7.25 -2.04
C GLN A 151 -2.27 -7.89 -2.38
N ASN A 152 -1.41 -7.14 -3.09
CA ASN A 152 -0.10 -7.58 -3.60
C ASN A 152 -0.14 -8.84 -4.48
N HIS A 153 -1.28 -9.14 -5.12
CA HIS A 153 -1.47 -10.29 -5.97
C HIS A 153 -1.38 -9.93 -7.45
N PHE A 154 -0.28 -10.34 -8.11
CA PHE A 154 0.02 -10.05 -9.52
C PHE A 154 0.33 -11.33 -10.30
N PRO A 155 -0.68 -12.13 -10.69
CA PRO A 155 -0.49 -13.46 -11.27
C PRO A 155 0.35 -13.47 -12.56
N ASP A 156 0.29 -12.42 -13.37
CA ASP A 156 1.07 -12.34 -14.61
C ASP A 156 2.56 -12.17 -14.34
N LEU A 157 2.93 -11.31 -13.38
CA LEU A 157 4.32 -11.14 -12.94
C LEU A 157 4.87 -12.41 -12.28
N GLU A 158 4.03 -13.09 -11.49
CA GLU A 158 4.35 -14.39 -10.89
C GLU A 158 4.64 -15.44 -11.97
N LYS A 159 3.73 -15.56 -12.94
CA LYS A 159 3.84 -16.52 -14.04
C LYS A 159 5.10 -16.26 -14.87
N ALA A 160 5.37 -15.01 -15.24
CA ALA A 160 6.57 -14.64 -15.97
C ALA A 160 7.85 -15.02 -15.21
N ALA A 161 7.91 -14.76 -13.90
CA ALA A 161 9.06 -15.12 -13.08
C ALA A 161 9.22 -16.64 -12.94
N GLU A 162 8.10 -17.37 -12.78
CA GLU A 162 8.10 -18.83 -12.67
C GLU A 162 8.47 -19.53 -14.00
N GLU A 163 8.12 -18.95 -15.14
CA GLU A 163 8.53 -19.44 -16.47
C GLU A 163 10.06 -19.29 -16.67
N ILE A 164 10.65 -18.20 -16.23
CA ILE A 164 12.11 -18.00 -16.32
C ILE A 164 12.86 -18.85 -15.28
N GLY A 165 12.39 -18.84 -14.03
CA GLY A 165 13.03 -19.56 -12.92
C GLY A 165 12.73 -21.06 -12.88
N GLN A 166 11.73 -21.52 -13.62
CA GLN A 166 11.21 -22.89 -13.58
C GLN A 166 10.84 -23.35 -12.16
N LYS A 167 10.34 -22.42 -11.34
CA LYS A 167 9.98 -22.62 -9.92
C LYS A 167 11.11 -23.20 -9.05
N ARG A 168 12.37 -23.06 -9.48
CA ARG A 168 13.53 -23.56 -8.73
C ARG A 168 13.86 -22.62 -7.57
N MET A 169 14.17 -23.21 -6.42
CA MET A 169 14.52 -22.48 -5.21
C MET A 169 15.35 -23.41 -4.29
N PRO A 170 16.53 -22.97 -3.79
CA PRO A 170 17.18 -21.69 -4.05
C PRO A 170 17.86 -21.63 -5.43
N LEU A 171 18.13 -20.41 -5.92
CA LEU A 171 18.96 -20.17 -7.10
C LEU A 171 20.35 -19.67 -6.68
N ALA A 172 21.41 -20.23 -7.25
CA ALA A 172 22.78 -19.77 -7.08
C ALA A 172 23.06 -18.53 -7.97
N PRO A 173 24.07 -17.69 -7.64
CA PRO A 173 24.42 -16.54 -8.47
C PRO A 173 24.77 -16.92 -9.90
N ASP A 174 25.51 -18.02 -10.09
CA ASP A 174 25.91 -18.48 -11.42
C ASP A 174 24.70 -18.89 -12.27
N GLU A 175 23.70 -19.51 -11.65
CA GLU A 175 22.44 -19.84 -12.33
C GLU A 175 21.69 -18.58 -12.75
N LEU A 176 21.63 -17.55 -11.91
CA LEU A 176 21.04 -16.27 -12.28
C LEU A 176 21.83 -15.58 -13.41
N MET A 177 23.16 -15.67 -13.41
CA MET A 177 23.98 -15.16 -14.52
C MET A 177 23.71 -15.92 -15.82
N MET A 178 23.50 -17.24 -15.76
CA MET A 178 23.09 -18.02 -16.93
C MET A 178 21.71 -17.59 -17.44
N LEU A 179 20.72 -17.45 -16.54
CA LEU A 179 19.38 -16.96 -16.90
C LEU A 179 19.45 -15.57 -17.54
N ALA A 180 20.23 -14.65 -16.97
CA ALA A 180 20.44 -13.31 -17.54
C ALA A 180 20.99 -13.37 -18.97
N ARG A 181 21.99 -14.23 -19.23
CA ARG A 181 22.54 -14.42 -20.58
C ARG A 181 21.53 -15.02 -21.54
N GLN A 182 20.69 -15.96 -21.09
CA GLN A 182 19.60 -16.52 -21.90
C GLN A 182 18.57 -15.47 -22.30
N GLN A 183 18.37 -14.43 -21.48
CA GLN A 183 17.53 -13.28 -21.80
C GLN A 183 18.26 -12.21 -22.65
N GLY A 184 19.44 -12.52 -23.18
CA GLY A 184 20.20 -11.62 -24.05
C GLY A 184 21.03 -10.57 -23.31
N LEU A 185 21.22 -10.69 -21.99
CA LEU A 185 22.05 -9.78 -21.22
C LEU A 185 23.53 -10.18 -21.26
N THR A 186 24.40 -9.22 -21.58
CA THR A 186 25.85 -9.39 -21.48
C THR A 186 26.35 -8.85 -20.15
N ILE A 187 27.00 -9.67 -19.33
CA ILE A 187 27.44 -9.27 -17.98
C ILE A 187 28.86 -8.70 -18.03
N LYS A 188 29.07 -7.52 -17.46
CA LYS A 188 30.38 -6.90 -17.24
C LYS A 188 30.53 -6.44 -15.79
N TRP A 189 31.75 -6.46 -15.28
CA TRP A 189 32.05 -6.03 -13.92
C TRP A 189 32.75 -4.67 -13.92
N PHE A 190 32.41 -3.82 -12.96
CA PHE A 190 33.08 -2.53 -12.74
C PHE A 190 33.51 -2.35 -11.28
N SER A 191 34.58 -1.60 -11.06
CA SER A 191 35.06 -1.24 -9.71
C SER A 191 34.84 0.25 -9.39
N ARG A 192 34.74 1.09 -10.42
CA ARG A 192 34.54 2.54 -10.28
C ARG A 192 33.48 2.98 -11.27
N LEU A 193 32.55 3.82 -10.81
CA LEU A 193 31.57 4.44 -11.69
C LEU A 193 32.23 5.47 -12.60
N PRO A 194 31.79 5.63 -13.85
CA PRO A 194 32.16 6.77 -14.68
C PRO A 194 31.82 8.08 -13.96
N ARG A 195 32.75 9.07 -13.97
CA ARG A 195 32.58 10.33 -13.20
C ARG A 195 31.29 11.08 -13.55
N GLY A 196 30.87 11.09 -14.82
CA GLY A 196 29.60 11.69 -15.25
C GLY A 196 28.36 10.97 -14.71
N PHE A 197 28.43 9.64 -14.57
CA PHE A 197 27.33 8.83 -14.06
C PHE A 197 27.13 9.02 -12.56
N ALA A 198 28.21 9.13 -11.78
CA ALA A 198 28.11 9.40 -10.34
C ALA A 198 27.46 10.76 -10.04
N ALA A 199 27.69 11.77 -10.89
CA ALA A 199 27.10 13.10 -10.77
C ALA A 199 25.62 13.14 -11.21
N GLU A 200 25.27 12.48 -12.33
CA GLU A 200 23.88 12.36 -12.83
C GLU A 200 22.95 11.75 -11.78
N TYR A 201 23.43 10.71 -11.11
CA TYR A 201 22.67 10.00 -10.09
C TYR A 201 22.91 10.54 -8.67
N GLY A 202 23.67 11.62 -8.45
CA GLY A 202 23.84 12.18 -7.09
C GLY A 202 24.36 11.17 -6.06
N VAL A 203 25.31 10.32 -6.46
CA VAL A 203 25.86 9.28 -5.58
C VAL A 203 26.69 9.95 -4.49
N HIS A 204 26.15 10.00 -3.27
CA HIS A 204 26.81 10.53 -2.08
C HIS A 204 27.49 9.41 -1.26
N THR A 205 28.27 9.79 -0.22
CA THR A 205 28.96 8.87 0.70
C THR A 205 28.05 7.85 1.40
N THR A 206 26.74 8.13 1.48
CA THR A 206 25.73 7.25 2.07
C THR A 206 25.07 6.31 1.06
N SER A 207 25.53 6.28 -0.20
CA SER A 207 24.95 5.47 -1.27
C SER A 207 25.97 4.79 -2.17
N VAL A 208 25.61 3.63 -2.73
CA VAL A 208 26.45 2.84 -3.62
C VAL A 208 25.62 2.35 -4.80
N VAL A 209 26.04 2.66 -6.03
CA VAL A 209 25.47 2.01 -7.23
C VAL A 209 25.99 0.58 -7.28
N THR A 210 25.06 -0.37 -7.23
CA THR A 210 25.36 -1.80 -7.20
C THR A 210 25.36 -2.39 -8.60
N SER A 211 24.45 -1.95 -9.46
CA SER A 211 24.40 -2.38 -10.85
C SER A 211 23.61 -1.41 -11.72
N TYR A 212 23.81 -1.49 -13.03
CA TYR A 212 22.99 -0.76 -14.00
C TYR A 212 22.97 -1.45 -15.36
N LEU A 213 21.93 -1.17 -16.14
CA LEU A 213 21.83 -1.60 -17.54
C LEU A 213 22.41 -0.51 -18.44
N GLY A 214 23.43 -0.86 -19.22
CA GLY A 214 24.04 0.00 -20.22
C GLY A 214 23.59 -0.36 -21.65
N PRO A 215 24.17 0.30 -22.67
CA PRO A 215 23.82 0.05 -24.06
C PRO A 215 24.08 -1.41 -24.47
N ASN A 216 23.40 -1.86 -25.53
CA ASN A 216 23.51 -3.20 -26.09
C ASN A 216 23.24 -4.30 -25.06
N ASN A 217 22.23 -4.11 -24.20
CA ASN A 217 21.82 -5.06 -23.17
C ASN A 217 22.98 -5.49 -22.25
N THR A 218 23.91 -4.58 -21.97
CA THR A 218 25.06 -4.88 -21.12
C THR A 218 24.72 -4.59 -19.67
N LEU A 219 24.62 -5.63 -18.84
CA LEU A 219 24.46 -5.53 -17.39
C LEU A 219 25.82 -5.28 -16.74
N TYR A 220 25.98 -4.11 -16.13
CA TYR A 220 27.15 -3.75 -15.35
C TYR A 220 26.93 -4.05 -13.87
N LEU A 221 27.75 -4.93 -13.30
CA LEU A 221 27.73 -5.31 -11.87
C LEU A 221 28.94 -4.74 -11.15
N ASN A 222 28.73 -4.15 -9.98
CA ASN A 222 29.82 -3.65 -9.17
C ASN A 222 30.56 -4.82 -8.50
N LYS A 223 31.90 -4.88 -8.61
CA LYS A 223 32.72 -5.94 -8.00
C LYS A 223 32.54 -6.06 -6.49
N ILE A 224 32.08 -5.00 -5.81
CA ILE A 224 31.70 -5.11 -4.40
C ILE A 224 30.69 -6.25 -4.15
N LEU A 225 29.80 -6.52 -5.11
CA LEU A 225 28.76 -7.54 -5.01
C LEU A 225 29.29 -8.97 -4.91
N GLU A 226 30.53 -9.22 -5.34
CA GLU A 226 31.18 -10.54 -5.20
C GLU A 226 31.26 -10.99 -3.72
N LYS A 227 31.31 -10.03 -2.80
CA LYS A 227 31.32 -10.29 -1.34
C LYS A 227 29.92 -10.35 -0.72
N TYR A 228 28.88 -10.01 -1.47
CA TYR A 228 27.50 -9.88 -0.97
C TYR A 228 26.52 -10.66 -1.86
N GLU A 229 26.63 -11.98 -1.79
CA GLU A 229 25.87 -12.93 -2.62
C GLU A 229 24.36 -12.64 -2.66
N LYS A 230 23.74 -12.42 -1.48
CA LYS A 230 22.30 -12.12 -1.36
C LYS A 230 21.90 -10.90 -2.18
N ARG A 231 22.76 -9.88 -2.23
CA ARG A 231 22.51 -8.65 -3.01
C ARG A 231 22.78 -8.87 -4.49
N LEU A 232 23.84 -9.59 -4.83
CA LEU A 232 24.16 -9.98 -6.21
C LEU A 232 22.97 -10.72 -6.86
N LYS A 233 22.39 -11.70 -6.15
CA LYS A 233 21.20 -12.43 -6.62
C LYS A 233 20.03 -11.49 -6.90
N TYR A 234 19.74 -10.58 -5.98
CA TYR A 234 18.67 -9.61 -6.13
C TYR A 234 18.89 -8.68 -7.33
N ASP A 235 20.09 -8.10 -7.47
CA ASP A 235 20.41 -7.20 -8.57
C ASP A 235 20.23 -7.89 -9.93
N ILE A 236 20.79 -9.09 -10.11
CA ILE A 236 20.64 -9.84 -11.36
C ILE A 236 19.16 -10.15 -11.62
N ALA A 237 18.41 -10.60 -10.61
CA ALA A 237 17.00 -10.94 -10.76
C ALA A 237 16.12 -9.74 -11.17
N VAL A 238 16.42 -8.53 -10.67
CA VAL A 238 15.73 -7.30 -11.08
C VAL A 238 16.03 -6.97 -12.55
N HIS A 239 17.29 -7.09 -12.98
CA HIS A 239 17.63 -6.84 -14.39
C HIS A 239 17.06 -7.89 -15.34
N ILE A 240 16.96 -9.15 -14.93
CA ILE A 240 16.20 -10.17 -15.66
C ILE A 240 14.74 -9.74 -15.81
N GLY A 241 14.10 -9.33 -14.70
CA GLY A 241 12.71 -8.86 -14.73
C GLY A 241 12.52 -7.68 -15.66
N HIS A 242 13.42 -6.69 -15.62
CA HIS A 242 13.39 -5.56 -16.54
C HIS A 242 13.52 -5.99 -18.01
N SER A 243 14.42 -6.92 -18.31
CA SER A 243 14.62 -7.45 -19.67
C SER A 243 13.39 -8.19 -20.18
N VAL A 244 12.79 -9.04 -19.34
CA VAL A 244 11.64 -9.90 -19.71
C VAL A 244 10.36 -9.06 -19.88
N LEU A 245 10.13 -8.09 -18.99
CA LEU A 245 8.87 -7.35 -18.97
C LEU A 245 8.88 -6.12 -19.89
N HIS A 246 10.06 -5.56 -20.18
CA HIS A 246 10.18 -4.29 -20.90
C HIS A 246 11.09 -4.34 -22.11
N ASN A 247 11.49 -5.53 -22.59
CA ASN A 247 12.28 -5.71 -23.83
C ASN A 247 13.56 -4.85 -23.91
N ASN A 248 14.15 -4.48 -22.76
CA ASN A 248 15.28 -3.54 -22.67
C ASN A 248 15.05 -2.18 -23.35
N ASP A 249 13.78 -1.77 -23.41
CA ASP A 249 13.31 -0.50 -23.98
C ASP A 249 13.99 0.67 -23.24
N GLY A 250 14.93 1.33 -23.93
CA GLY A 250 16.20 1.96 -23.50
C GLY A 250 16.22 2.98 -22.34
N LEU A 251 15.35 2.85 -21.36
CA LEU A 251 15.41 3.52 -20.07
C LEU A 251 16.50 2.88 -19.19
N LYS A 252 17.30 3.73 -18.55
CA LYS A 252 18.41 3.30 -17.69
C LYS A 252 17.86 2.68 -16.39
N SER A 253 17.88 1.36 -16.28
CA SER A 253 17.67 0.67 -14.99
C SER A 253 18.94 0.75 -14.15
N VAL A 254 18.87 1.39 -12.98
CA VAL A 254 20.02 1.60 -12.08
C VAL A 254 19.64 1.18 -10.67
N LEU A 255 20.41 0.27 -10.09
CA LEU A 255 20.23 -0.18 -8.72
C LEU A 255 21.28 0.45 -7.82
N VAL A 256 20.78 1.01 -6.72
CA VAL A 256 21.55 1.74 -5.73
C VAL A 256 21.29 1.09 -4.38
N THR A 257 22.16 1.27 -3.40
CA THR A 257 21.90 0.97 -1.98
C THR A 257 22.18 2.21 -1.15
N GLY A 258 21.42 2.44 -0.08
CA GLY A 258 21.63 3.57 0.83
C GLY A 258 20.39 4.42 1.12
N LEU A 259 20.54 5.33 2.09
CA LEU A 259 19.56 6.35 2.49
C LEU A 259 19.06 7.18 1.30
N ASN A 260 19.93 7.39 0.32
CA ASN A 260 19.66 8.17 -0.87
C ASN A 260 19.20 7.34 -2.06
N GLN A 261 18.76 6.08 -1.96
CA GLN A 261 18.06 5.48 -3.11
C GLN A 261 16.91 6.38 -3.62
N TYR A 262 16.18 7.02 -2.71
CA TYR A 262 15.18 8.03 -3.07
C TYR A 262 15.78 9.29 -3.71
N SER A 263 16.98 9.73 -3.31
CA SER A 263 17.64 10.94 -3.85
C SER A 263 18.47 10.66 -5.11
N VAL A 264 18.92 9.43 -5.33
CA VAL A 264 19.77 8.98 -6.45
C VAL A 264 18.88 8.53 -7.61
N MET A 265 17.70 7.97 -7.31
CA MET A 265 16.63 7.73 -8.29
C MET A 265 15.74 8.96 -8.55
N GLN A 266 15.97 10.07 -7.82
CA GLN A 266 15.39 11.40 -8.10
C GLN A 266 16.25 12.22 -9.07
N GLY A 267 17.37 11.66 -9.57
CA GLY A 267 18.48 12.49 -10.04
C GLY A 267 19.09 13.21 -8.83
N GLY A 268 20.41 13.42 -8.81
CA GLY A 268 21.03 14.12 -7.69
C GLY A 268 20.38 15.48 -7.38
N ASN A 269 20.87 16.15 -6.34
CA ASN A 269 20.55 17.54 -5.98
C ASN A 269 20.94 18.58 -7.06
N ASN A 270 20.72 18.28 -8.34
CA ASN A 270 20.65 19.27 -9.39
C ASN A 270 19.35 20.04 -9.18
N GLN A 271 19.53 21.18 -8.52
CA GLN A 271 18.73 22.40 -8.66
C GLN A 271 18.53 22.85 -10.13
N LYS A 272 18.89 22.03 -11.13
CA LYS A 272 18.54 22.27 -12.54
C LYS A 272 17.16 21.71 -12.81
N LEU A 273 16.21 22.63 -12.62
CA LEU A 273 14.80 22.57 -12.95
C LEU A 273 13.98 21.66 -12.03
N GLN A 274 13.52 22.27 -10.93
CA GLN A 274 12.10 22.17 -10.57
C GLN A 274 11.27 22.62 -11.78
N SER A 275 11.18 21.80 -12.82
CA SER A 275 10.14 21.98 -13.81
C SER A 275 8.85 21.63 -13.08
N SER A 276 7.98 22.61 -12.91
CA SER A 276 6.62 22.49 -12.38
C SER A 276 5.70 21.57 -13.20
N GLN A 277 6.26 20.83 -14.15
CA GLN A 277 5.56 19.87 -15.01
C GLN A 277 5.88 18.45 -14.54
N ILE A 278 4.82 17.67 -14.27
CA ILE A 278 4.93 16.22 -14.06
C ILE A 278 5.59 15.61 -15.30
N ASN A 279 6.75 14.98 -15.15
CA ASN A 279 7.33 14.18 -16.21
C ASN A 279 6.68 12.78 -16.21
N THR A 280 5.85 12.48 -17.21
CA THR A 280 5.22 11.15 -17.40
C THR A 280 6.25 10.02 -17.43
N GLN A 281 7.48 10.30 -17.86
CA GLN A 281 8.59 9.35 -17.90
C GLN A 281 9.01 8.90 -16.49
N ASP A 282 8.90 9.76 -15.47
CA ASP A 282 9.22 9.40 -14.08
C ASP A 282 8.20 8.41 -13.51
N ILE A 283 6.92 8.60 -13.87
CA ILE A 283 5.83 7.69 -13.46
C ILE A 283 6.04 6.32 -14.11
N LEU A 284 6.32 6.30 -15.42
CA LEU A 284 6.60 5.06 -16.15
C LEU A 284 7.82 4.34 -15.58
N GLN A 285 8.91 5.06 -15.28
CA GLN A 285 10.11 4.47 -14.70
C GLN A 285 9.80 3.85 -13.32
N ALA A 286 9.10 4.57 -12.45
CA ALA A 286 8.72 4.06 -11.13
C ALA A 286 7.85 2.79 -11.22
N TRP A 287 6.94 2.74 -12.20
CA TRP A 287 6.11 1.56 -12.48
C TRP A 287 6.96 0.37 -12.94
N ARG A 288 7.85 0.57 -13.92
CA ARG A 288 8.78 -0.47 -14.40
C ARG A 288 9.71 -0.98 -13.29
N ASP A 289 10.22 -0.08 -12.45
CA ASP A 289 11.06 -0.44 -11.29
C ASP A 289 10.29 -1.30 -10.28
N PHE A 290 8.99 -1.01 -10.07
CA PHE A 290 8.11 -1.83 -9.26
C PHE A 290 7.90 -3.22 -9.87
N GLU A 291 7.54 -3.31 -11.15
CA GLU A 291 7.29 -4.59 -11.84
C GLU A 291 8.54 -5.47 -11.84
N ALA A 292 9.70 -4.92 -12.18
CA ALA A 292 10.97 -5.63 -12.15
C ALA A 292 11.37 -6.06 -10.72
N SER A 293 11.13 -5.22 -9.71
CA SER A 293 11.36 -5.59 -8.31
C SER A 293 10.42 -6.69 -7.82
N PHE A 294 9.16 -6.68 -8.23
CA PHE A 294 8.20 -7.72 -7.88
C PHE A 294 8.58 -9.05 -8.54
N PHE A 295 8.88 -9.00 -9.84
CA PHE A 295 9.39 -10.13 -10.62
C PHE A 295 10.62 -10.75 -9.96
N ALA A 296 11.60 -9.94 -9.55
CA ALA A 296 12.81 -10.43 -8.88
C ALA A 296 12.50 -11.21 -7.60
N GLY A 297 11.53 -10.73 -6.81
CA GLY A 297 11.05 -11.44 -5.62
C GLY A 297 10.39 -12.77 -5.98
N ALA A 298 9.57 -12.81 -7.03
CA ALA A 298 8.93 -14.03 -7.51
C ALA A 298 9.93 -15.03 -8.13
N LEU A 299 10.98 -14.55 -8.79
CA LEU A 299 12.04 -15.40 -9.37
C LEU A 299 12.88 -16.06 -8.28
N LEU A 300 13.30 -15.29 -7.27
CA LEU A 300 14.13 -15.80 -6.17
C LEU A 300 13.35 -16.62 -5.16
N CYS A 301 12.06 -16.30 -4.99
CA CYS A 301 11.15 -16.95 -4.07
C CYS A 301 9.82 -17.30 -4.79
N PRO A 302 9.80 -18.33 -5.65
CA PRO A 302 8.61 -18.75 -6.40
C PRO A 302 7.42 -19.06 -5.48
N LYS A 303 6.20 -18.76 -5.92
CA LYS A 303 5.03 -18.67 -5.04
C LYS A 303 4.78 -19.94 -4.22
N VAL A 304 4.68 -21.08 -4.91
CA VAL A 304 4.36 -22.36 -4.25
C VAL A 304 5.53 -22.89 -3.41
N PRO A 305 6.77 -23.02 -3.93
CA PRO A 305 7.91 -23.47 -3.14
C PRO A 305 8.20 -22.60 -1.92
N PHE A 306 8.15 -21.28 -2.08
CA PHE A 306 8.43 -20.36 -0.97
C PHE A 306 7.33 -20.40 0.08
N ARG A 307 6.05 -20.47 -0.32
CA ARG A 307 4.94 -20.67 0.63
C ARG A 307 5.10 -21.96 1.43
N GLN A 308 5.42 -23.08 0.79
CA GLN A 308 5.66 -24.35 1.50
C GLN A 308 6.81 -24.25 2.50
N LEU A 309 7.88 -23.51 2.14
CA LEU A 309 8.97 -23.24 3.06
C LEU A 309 8.51 -22.40 4.25
N LEU A 310 7.73 -21.35 4.04
CA LEU A 310 7.18 -20.52 5.11
C LEU A 310 6.27 -21.33 6.04
N ASP A 311 5.35 -22.12 5.47
CA ASP A 311 4.42 -22.97 6.22
C ASP A 311 5.18 -23.98 7.11
N ARG A 312 6.27 -24.60 6.61
CA ARG A 312 7.10 -25.54 7.40
C ARG A 312 7.89 -24.88 8.52
N ASN A 313 8.08 -23.56 8.48
CA ASN A 313 8.91 -22.81 9.43
C ASN A 313 8.11 -21.77 10.24
N GLY A 314 6.78 -21.83 10.18
CA GLY A 314 5.90 -20.92 10.93
C GLY A 314 6.09 -19.44 10.57
N TYR A 315 6.38 -19.12 9.30
CA TYR A 315 6.59 -17.75 8.80
C TYR A 315 7.69 -16.94 9.52
N GLU A 316 8.70 -17.62 10.06
CA GLU A 316 9.86 -16.99 10.70
C GLU A 316 10.74 -16.21 9.69
N ILE A 317 11.24 -15.03 10.09
CA ILE A 317 12.10 -14.20 9.23
C ILE A 317 13.36 -14.95 8.82
N ALA A 318 13.93 -15.78 9.71
CA ALA A 318 15.14 -16.57 9.48
C ALA A 318 15.06 -17.51 8.25
N THR A 319 13.86 -17.77 7.71
CA THR A 319 13.68 -18.51 6.45
C THR A 319 14.45 -17.90 5.27
N HIS A 320 14.74 -16.59 5.30
CA HIS A 320 15.53 -15.92 4.28
C HIS A 320 16.96 -16.51 4.14
N GLU A 321 17.52 -17.08 5.21
CA GLU A 321 18.85 -17.69 5.20
C GLU A 321 18.85 -19.01 4.43
N LYS A 322 17.78 -19.81 4.56
CA LYS A 322 17.62 -21.09 3.85
C LYS A 322 17.53 -20.92 2.34
N VAL A 323 16.95 -19.80 1.88
CA VAL A 323 16.85 -19.46 0.43
C VAL A 323 18.09 -18.69 -0.06
N GLY A 324 18.90 -18.16 0.86
CA GLY A 324 20.05 -17.33 0.50
C GLY A 324 19.66 -15.97 -0.07
N VAL A 325 18.60 -15.34 0.47
CA VAL A 325 18.15 -13.98 0.12
C VAL A 325 18.26 -13.04 1.33
N SER A 326 18.09 -11.74 1.11
CA SER A 326 18.03 -10.76 2.21
C SER A 326 16.70 -10.88 2.97
N ALA A 327 16.70 -10.51 4.25
CA ALA A 327 15.47 -10.45 5.06
C ALA A 327 14.39 -9.58 4.38
N SER A 328 14.78 -8.45 3.77
CA SER A 328 13.85 -7.57 3.05
C SER A 328 13.15 -8.26 1.88
N VAL A 329 13.84 -9.11 1.11
CA VAL A 329 13.21 -9.85 0.00
C VAL A 329 12.24 -10.89 0.55
N ALA A 330 12.64 -11.67 1.55
CA ALA A 330 11.78 -12.68 2.16
C ALA A 330 10.53 -12.07 2.80
N MET A 331 10.70 -11.01 3.59
CA MET A 331 9.60 -10.31 4.29
C MET A 331 8.61 -9.67 3.32
N ARG A 332 9.09 -9.00 2.25
CA ARG A 332 8.20 -8.50 1.17
C ARG A 332 7.48 -9.64 0.47
N ARG A 333 8.15 -10.77 0.28
CA ARG A 333 7.55 -11.93 -0.39
C ARG A 333 6.48 -12.60 0.46
N MET A 334 6.65 -12.66 1.79
CA MET A 334 5.62 -13.17 2.72
C MET A 334 4.26 -12.49 2.49
N THR A 335 4.25 -11.18 2.25
CA THR A 335 3.00 -10.42 2.03
C THR A 335 2.28 -10.76 0.73
N ALA A 336 2.97 -11.38 -0.23
CA ALA A 336 2.40 -11.75 -1.54
C ALA A 336 2.01 -13.24 -1.63
N VAL A 337 2.72 -14.13 -0.91
CA VAL A 337 2.50 -15.59 -1.01
C VAL A 337 1.66 -16.18 0.13
N SER A 338 1.56 -15.46 1.25
CA SER A 338 0.80 -15.91 2.40
C SER A 338 -0.68 -16.13 2.04
N PRO A 339 -1.33 -17.21 2.54
CA PRO A 339 -2.77 -17.38 2.40
C PRO A 339 -3.55 -16.33 3.20
N TYR A 340 -3.01 -15.88 4.34
CA TYR A 340 -3.56 -14.77 5.08
C TYR A 340 -3.21 -13.45 4.39
N LYS A 341 -4.18 -12.58 4.14
CA LYS A 341 -3.99 -11.40 3.28
C LYS A 341 -3.72 -10.09 4.03
N HIS A 342 -4.02 -10.05 5.32
CA HIS A 342 -4.01 -8.81 6.10
C HIS A 342 -2.61 -8.50 6.64
N TRP A 343 -1.64 -8.34 5.73
CA TRP A 343 -0.24 -8.03 6.04
C TRP A 343 0.09 -6.55 5.84
N HIS A 344 1.12 -6.09 6.53
CA HIS A 344 1.85 -4.88 6.23
C HIS A 344 3.36 -5.13 6.29
N TYR A 345 4.12 -4.30 5.59
CA TYR A 345 5.58 -4.32 5.58
C TYR A 345 6.14 -2.89 5.55
N PHE A 346 7.15 -2.63 6.37
CA PHE A 346 7.89 -1.38 6.44
C PHE A 346 9.40 -1.62 6.38
N ASP A 347 10.09 -0.80 5.58
CA ASP A 347 11.54 -0.66 5.55
C ASP A 347 11.88 0.76 5.96
N ALA A 348 12.41 0.93 7.17
CA ALA A 348 12.53 2.20 7.86
C ALA A 348 13.97 2.57 8.17
N TYR A 349 14.39 3.73 7.70
CA TYR A 349 15.68 4.34 7.98
C TYR A 349 15.52 5.49 8.97
N ALA A 350 16.47 5.61 9.88
CA ALA A 350 16.52 6.70 10.84
C ALA A 350 17.26 7.93 10.25
N PRO A 351 16.81 9.16 10.55
CA PRO A 351 15.53 9.52 11.17
C PRO A 351 14.39 9.56 10.13
N GLY A 352 13.22 9.02 10.47
CA GLY A 352 11.94 9.38 9.83
C GLY A 352 11.75 9.05 8.34
N LYS A 353 12.44 8.06 7.76
CA LYS A 353 12.28 7.72 6.32
C LYS A 353 11.82 6.28 6.08
N LEU A 354 10.62 6.09 5.51
CA LEU A 354 10.22 4.76 5.01
C LEU A 354 10.63 4.63 3.54
N LYS A 355 11.52 3.67 3.29
CA LYS A 355 11.98 3.34 1.95
C LYS A 355 10.94 2.53 1.18
N ALA A 356 10.36 1.53 1.82
CA ALA A 356 9.34 0.68 1.23
C ALA A 356 8.21 0.45 2.22
N VAL A 357 6.98 0.48 1.70
CA VAL A 357 5.76 0.39 2.50
C VAL A 357 4.72 -0.41 1.72
N TYR A 358 4.14 -1.40 2.38
CA TYR A 358 2.96 -2.12 1.91
C TYR A 358 1.95 -2.24 3.06
N ARG A 359 0.64 -2.05 2.79
CA ARG A 359 -0.43 -2.01 3.81
C ARG A 359 -1.68 -2.77 3.34
N GLY A 360 -1.54 -4.06 3.07
CA GLY A 360 -2.66 -4.94 2.71
C GLY A 360 -3.75 -5.07 3.78
N ASN A 361 -3.47 -4.65 5.01
CA ASN A 361 -4.44 -4.57 6.11
C ASN A 361 -5.00 -3.16 6.39
N GLY A 362 -4.58 -2.14 5.62
CA GLY A 362 -5.03 -0.76 5.82
C GLY A 362 -4.52 -0.06 7.09
N ILE A 363 -3.49 -0.59 7.76
CA ILE A 363 -2.86 0.08 8.91
C ILE A 363 -2.44 1.51 8.49
N PRO A 364 -2.67 2.56 9.29
CA PRO A 364 -2.15 3.89 8.97
C PRO A 364 -0.61 3.89 8.95
N LEU A 365 0.00 4.90 8.34
CA LEU A 365 1.45 5.00 8.35
C LEU A 365 1.94 5.48 9.72
N PRO A 366 3.08 4.96 10.21
CA PRO A 366 3.70 5.47 11.44
C PRO A 366 4.21 6.92 11.29
N TRP A 367 4.47 7.36 10.05
CA TRP A 367 4.77 8.74 9.68
C TRP A 367 4.52 9.01 8.18
N GLY A 368 4.50 10.27 7.76
CA GLY A 368 4.32 10.68 6.36
C GLY A 368 5.59 10.45 5.53
N ASN A 369 5.49 9.75 4.41
CA ASN A 369 6.66 9.51 3.53
C ASN A 369 7.09 10.74 2.72
N MET A 370 6.26 11.78 2.68
CA MET A 370 6.47 12.99 1.85
C MET A 370 6.80 14.24 2.68
N ARG A 371 6.51 14.23 3.98
CA ARG A 371 6.85 15.30 4.94
C ARG A 371 7.15 14.66 6.29
N GLU A 372 8.15 15.19 6.99
CA GLU A 372 8.40 14.80 8.38
C GLU A 372 7.13 15.05 9.21
N VAL A 373 6.79 14.08 10.05
CA VAL A 373 5.66 14.19 10.98
C VAL A 373 6.23 14.73 12.28
N ALA A 374 5.62 15.79 12.80
CA ALA A 374 6.05 16.45 14.03
C ALA A 374 6.07 15.49 15.23
N ASP A 375 5.05 14.63 15.36
CA ASP A 375 4.85 13.81 16.57
C ASP A 375 4.68 12.31 16.26
N PRO A 376 5.75 11.60 15.85
CA PRO A 376 5.69 10.17 15.58
C PRO A 376 5.64 9.36 16.88
N CYS A 377 4.68 8.44 16.98
CA CYS A 377 4.51 7.58 18.15
C CYS A 377 5.73 6.65 18.37
N GLN A 378 6.50 6.88 19.44
CA GLN A 378 7.72 6.10 19.74
C GLN A 378 7.48 4.64 20.13
N HIS A 379 6.21 4.21 20.25
CA HIS A 379 5.84 2.87 20.71
C HIS A 379 5.64 1.85 19.59
N TRP A 380 5.70 2.26 18.32
CA TRP A 380 5.71 1.28 17.22
C TRP A 380 6.95 0.40 17.32
N ALA A 381 6.80 -0.88 16.97
CA ALA A 381 7.89 -1.85 16.99
C ALA A 381 9.12 -1.38 16.18
N VAL A 382 8.87 -0.72 15.04
CA VAL A 382 9.89 -0.12 14.17
C VAL A 382 10.74 0.91 14.92
N PHE A 383 10.12 1.88 15.59
CA PHE A 383 10.83 2.94 16.31
C PHE A 383 11.59 2.43 17.51
N ARG A 384 10.98 1.51 18.29
CA ARG A 384 11.67 0.90 19.43
C ARG A 384 12.93 0.17 18.99
N MET A 385 12.89 -0.53 17.86
CA MET A 385 14.06 -1.22 17.33
C MET A 385 15.11 -0.24 16.78
N ILE A 386 14.69 0.90 16.20
CA ILE A 386 15.60 1.98 15.79
C ILE A 386 16.31 2.60 16.99
N ASN A 387 15.57 2.95 18.05
CA ASN A 387 16.07 3.67 19.22
C ASN A 387 16.80 2.75 20.21
N THR A 388 16.37 1.50 20.32
CA THR A 388 16.97 0.49 21.20
C THR A 388 17.21 -0.80 20.41
N PRO A 389 18.31 -0.86 19.63
CA PRO A 389 18.62 -2.01 18.80
C PRO A 389 18.76 -3.30 19.62
N VAL A 390 17.94 -4.30 19.31
CA VAL A 390 18.02 -5.64 19.91
C VAL A 390 18.82 -6.57 18.99
N LYS A 391 19.53 -7.54 19.58
CA LYS A 391 20.12 -8.66 18.82
C LYS A 391 19.02 -9.63 18.39
N GLY A 392 18.92 -9.89 17.09
CA GLY A 392 17.89 -10.78 16.52
C GLY A 392 16.60 -10.02 16.18
N THR A 393 15.45 -10.68 16.37
CA THR A 393 14.14 -10.14 16.05
C THR A 393 13.33 -9.80 17.31
N SER A 394 12.36 -8.91 17.18
CA SER A 394 11.41 -8.56 18.25
C SER A 394 9.99 -8.66 17.75
N ALA A 395 9.20 -9.52 18.38
CA ALA A 395 7.75 -9.59 18.18
C ALA A 395 7.04 -8.61 19.14
N GLN A 396 6.00 -7.94 18.67
CA GLN A 396 5.20 -7.01 19.48
C GLN A 396 3.72 -7.15 19.14
N LEU A 397 2.88 -7.36 20.16
CA LEU A 397 1.44 -7.20 20.07
C LEU A 397 1.08 -5.73 20.32
N SER A 398 0.31 -5.12 19.42
CA SER A 398 -0.01 -3.70 19.45
C SER A 398 -1.49 -3.47 19.23
N ILE A 399 -2.06 -2.48 19.92
CA ILE A 399 -3.42 -1.98 19.69
C ILE A 399 -3.34 -0.58 19.11
N LEU A 400 -4.08 -0.37 18.02
CA LEU A 400 -4.14 0.89 17.30
C LEU A 400 -5.58 1.21 16.94
N ASN A 401 -6.01 2.43 17.23
CA ASN A 401 -7.30 2.94 16.76
C ASN A 401 -7.22 3.29 15.27
N VAL A 402 -8.15 2.78 14.47
CA VAL A 402 -8.31 3.11 13.05
C VAL A 402 -9.78 3.47 12.83
N GLY A 403 -10.07 4.73 12.47
CA GLY A 403 -11.45 5.19 12.32
C GLY A 403 -12.27 5.07 13.61
N ASN A 404 -11.68 5.40 14.75
CA ASN A 404 -12.23 5.23 16.11
C ASN A 404 -12.44 3.79 16.61
N GLU A 405 -12.15 2.77 15.81
CA GLU A 405 -12.22 1.37 16.23
C GLU A 405 -10.82 0.82 16.55
N PRO A 406 -10.62 0.16 17.70
CA PRO A 406 -9.33 -0.47 18.02
C PRO A 406 -9.13 -1.75 17.23
N ARG A 407 -7.93 -1.92 16.69
CA ARG A 407 -7.49 -3.12 15.98
C ARG A 407 -6.28 -3.74 16.64
N ILE A 408 -6.19 -5.07 16.56
CA ILE A 408 -5.12 -5.85 17.15
C ILE A 408 -4.11 -6.17 16.04
N TYR A 409 -2.92 -5.62 16.16
CA TYR A 409 -1.81 -5.90 15.26
C TYR A 409 -0.74 -6.73 15.97
N CYS A 410 -0.11 -7.64 15.24
CA CYS A 410 1.14 -8.24 15.69
C CYS A 410 2.21 -8.02 14.64
N CYS A 411 3.40 -7.60 15.06
CA CYS A 411 4.51 -7.27 14.17
C CYS A 411 5.79 -7.95 14.64
N GLU A 412 6.66 -8.30 13.70
CA GLU A 412 8.03 -8.71 13.94
C GLU A 412 8.99 -7.73 13.27
N SER A 413 9.96 -7.24 14.03
CA SER A 413 10.97 -6.28 13.56
C SER A 413 12.39 -6.84 13.69
N THR A 414 13.28 -6.45 12.78
CA THR A 414 14.71 -6.80 12.81
C THR A 414 15.59 -5.63 12.37
N ASN A 415 16.74 -5.48 13.02
CA ASN A 415 17.79 -4.55 12.60
C ASN A 415 18.61 -5.14 11.45
N VAL A 416 18.90 -4.32 10.47
CA VAL A 416 19.72 -4.67 9.31
C VAL A 416 20.64 -3.51 8.95
N VAL A 417 21.71 -3.84 8.24
CA VAL A 417 22.69 -2.88 7.73
C VAL A 417 22.78 -3.08 6.23
N ASP A 418 22.63 -2.00 5.48
CA ASP A 418 22.73 -2.07 4.02
C ASP A 418 24.18 -2.05 3.53
N LEU A 419 24.38 -2.26 2.23
CA LEU A 419 25.71 -2.30 1.61
C LEU A 419 26.51 -0.99 1.81
N ALA A 420 25.81 0.14 1.95
CA ALA A 420 26.40 1.45 2.20
C ALA A 420 26.60 1.71 3.71
N LYS A 421 26.48 0.66 4.56
CA LYS A 421 26.63 0.69 6.02
C LYS A 421 25.58 1.51 6.75
N ASN A 422 24.46 1.85 6.10
CA ASN A 422 23.36 2.52 6.77
C ASN A 422 22.54 1.50 7.57
N LYS A 423 22.20 1.85 8.81
CA LYS A 423 21.31 1.06 9.66
C LYS A 423 19.87 1.34 9.29
N HIS A 424 19.06 0.29 9.25
CA HIS A 424 17.63 0.40 9.04
C HIS A 424 16.89 -0.75 9.73
N VAL A 425 15.58 -0.62 9.88
CA VAL A 425 14.71 -1.60 10.52
C VAL A 425 13.70 -2.10 9.50
N LEU A 426 13.61 -3.42 9.40
CA LEU A 426 12.55 -4.09 8.66
C LEU A 426 11.48 -4.53 9.63
N CYS A 427 10.22 -4.35 9.26
CA CYS A 427 9.08 -4.78 10.05
C CYS A 427 8.01 -5.38 9.14
N SER A 428 7.57 -6.58 9.48
CA SER A 428 6.37 -7.19 8.92
C SER A 428 5.34 -7.35 10.03
N GLY A 429 4.08 -7.19 9.72
CA GLY A 429 3.04 -7.49 10.69
C GLY A 429 1.70 -7.79 10.03
N ILE A 430 0.76 -8.20 10.87
CA ILE A 430 -0.58 -8.59 10.44
C ILE A 430 -1.65 -7.97 11.34
N ASP A 431 -2.84 -7.74 10.78
CA ASP A 431 -4.06 -7.49 11.54
C ASP A 431 -4.63 -8.84 12.00
N LEU A 432 -4.91 -9.02 13.29
CA LEU A 432 -5.47 -10.26 13.84
C LEU A 432 -7.00 -10.27 13.82
N ASN A 433 -7.66 -9.11 13.67
CA ASN A 433 -9.12 -9.01 13.77
C ASN A 433 -9.85 -9.92 12.76
N PRO A 434 -9.47 -9.97 11.46
CA PRO A 434 -10.12 -10.88 10.51
C PRO A 434 -9.97 -12.35 10.88
N ALA A 435 -8.81 -12.75 11.41
CA ALA A 435 -8.57 -14.13 11.84
C ALA A 435 -9.39 -14.50 13.10
N ILE A 436 -9.55 -13.58 14.05
CA ILE A 436 -10.40 -13.75 15.24
C ILE A 436 -11.87 -13.94 14.83
N ASN A 437 -12.37 -13.07 13.96
CA ASN A 437 -13.76 -13.12 13.47
C ASN A 437 -14.05 -14.42 12.70
N ALA A 438 -13.10 -14.88 11.88
CA ALA A 438 -13.22 -16.14 11.14
C ALA A 438 -13.30 -17.38 12.05
N GLN A 439 -12.88 -17.27 13.31
CA GLN A 439 -12.99 -18.33 14.33
C GLN A 439 -14.26 -18.17 15.20
N GLY A 440 -15.19 -17.28 14.83
CA GLY A 440 -16.42 -17.01 15.57
C GLY A 440 -16.23 -16.15 16.82
N GLY A 441 -15.07 -15.51 16.99
CA GLY A 441 -14.83 -14.54 18.06
C GLY A 441 -15.31 -13.14 17.69
N ASP A 442 -15.50 -12.29 18.70
CA ASP A 442 -15.71 -10.85 18.51
C ASP A 442 -14.38 -10.11 18.66
N ALA A 443 -13.74 -9.80 17.52
CA ALA A 443 -12.46 -9.10 17.51
C ALA A 443 -12.55 -7.68 18.10
N GLN A 444 -13.68 -6.99 17.91
CA GLN A 444 -13.85 -5.62 18.40
C GLN A 444 -13.96 -5.60 19.92
N ALA A 445 -14.78 -6.50 20.50
CA ALA A 445 -14.88 -6.64 21.95
C ALA A 445 -13.51 -6.98 22.58
N ILE A 446 -12.77 -7.91 21.99
CA ILE A 446 -11.42 -8.27 22.46
C ILE A 446 -10.47 -7.07 22.35
N ALA A 447 -10.48 -6.35 21.23
CA ALA A 447 -9.62 -5.18 21.03
C ALA A 447 -9.92 -4.05 22.03
N HIS A 448 -11.20 -3.80 22.32
CA HIS A 448 -11.64 -2.86 23.36
C HIS A 448 -11.17 -3.27 24.75
N GLU A 449 -11.29 -4.55 25.11
CA GLU A 449 -10.87 -5.06 26.40
C GLU A 449 -9.34 -4.91 26.60
N ILE A 450 -8.55 -5.31 25.60
CA ILE A 450 -7.09 -5.14 25.63
C ILE A 450 -6.72 -3.66 25.70
N LYS A 451 -7.39 -2.80 24.93
CA LYS A 451 -7.17 -1.36 24.97
C LYS A 451 -7.37 -0.82 26.37
N ASN A 452 -8.52 -1.11 26.99
CA ASN A 452 -8.87 -0.63 28.33
C ASN A 452 -7.87 -1.10 29.40
N LEU A 453 -7.40 -2.35 29.31
CA LEU A 453 -6.35 -2.87 30.19
C LEU A 453 -5.04 -2.07 30.00
N CYS A 454 -4.62 -1.85 28.77
CA CYS A 454 -3.40 -1.10 28.50
C CYS A 454 -3.51 0.37 28.92
N VAL A 455 -4.66 1.03 28.76
CA VAL A 455 -4.87 2.41 29.25
C VAL A 455 -4.65 2.46 30.76
N LYS A 456 -5.30 1.56 31.52
CA LYS A 456 -5.12 1.45 32.98
C LYS A 456 -3.66 1.15 33.38
N GLY A 457 -2.90 0.48 32.53
CA GLY A 457 -1.48 0.16 32.72
C GLY A 457 -0.50 1.21 32.18
N GLY A 458 -0.93 2.43 31.83
CA GLY A 458 -0.04 3.47 31.30
C GLY A 458 0.46 3.21 29.87
N GLY A 459 -0.31 2.45 29.09
CA GLY A 459 -0.06 2.13 27.69
C GLY A 459 0.44 0.71 27.42
N SER A 460 0.63 -0.12 28.44
CA SER A 460 0.93 -1.55 28.31
C SER A 460 0.43 -2.31 29.54
N ALA A 461 -0.12 -3.51 29.36
CA ALA A 461 -0.63 -4.30 30.48
C ALA A 461 -0.55 -5.80 30.19
N GLN A 462 -0.44 -6.60 31.25
CA GLN A 462 -0.46 -8.05 31.14
C GLN A 462 -1.86 -8.55 30.75
N LEU A 463 -1.93 -9.44 29.76
CA LEU A 463 -3.19 -10.04 29.33
C LEU A 463 -3.68 -11.12 30.30
N PRO A 464 -4.99 -11.14 30.64
CA PRO A 464 -5.62 -12.25 31.31
C PRO A 464 -5.41 -13.58 30.57
N VAL A 465 -5.26 -14.67 31.32
CA VAL A 465 -4.96 -16.01 30.79
C VAL A 465 -5.97 -16.46 29.73
N ALA A 466 -7.26 -16.12 29.91
CA ALA A 466 -8.31 -16.45 28.96
C ALA A 466 -8.12 -15.77 27.59
N MET A 467 -7.80 -14.46 27.57
CA MET A 467 -7.50 -13.73 26.34
C MET A 467 -6.22 -14.24 25.67
N LYS A 468 -5.19 -14.49 26.47
CA LYS A 468 -3.92 -15.06 25.97
C LYS A 468 -4.16 -16.38 25.25
N LYS A 469 -4.95 -17.28 25.83
CA LYS A 469 -5.34 -18.56 25.19
C LYS A 469 -6.10 -18.34 23.88
N LYS A 470 -7.07 -17.41 23.82
CA LYS A 470 -7.80 -17.10 22.58
C LYS A 470 -6.85 -16.63 21.47
N LEU A 471 -5.97 -15.68 21.76
CA LEU A 471 -5.00 -15.16 20.79
C LEU A 471 -3.96 -16.22 20.38
N GLN A 472 -3.54 -17.09 21.30
CA GLN A 472 -2.68 -18.23 20.98
C GLN A 472 -3.33 -19.22 20.02
N THR A 473 -4.64 -19.51 20.18
CA THR A 473 -5.37 -20.34 19.21
C THR A 473 -5.35 -19.71 17.82
N VAL A 474 -5.59 -18.40 17.71
CA VAL A 474 -5.50 -17.68 16.43
C VAL A 474 -4.09 -17.75 15.84
N ALA A 475 -3.05 -17.55 16.66
CA ALA A 475 -1.65 -17.65 16.21
C ALA A 475 -1.31 -19.03 15.62
N ARG A 476 -1.79 -20.11 16.25
CA ARG A 476 -1.59 -21.49 15.79
C ARG A 476 -2.31 -21.80 14.48
N ILE A 477 -3.52 -21.27 14.31
CA ILE A 477 -4.30 -21.44 13.07
C ILE A 477 -3.63 -20.70 11.91
N LEU A 478 -3.13 -19.49 12.17
CA LEU A 478 -2.35 -18.74 11.18
C LEU A 478 -1.00 -19.41 10.88
N ASN A 479 -0.50 -20.24 11.80
CA ASN A 479 0.82 -20.87 11.74
C ASN A 479 1.94 -19.82 11.62
N ILE A 480 1.85 -18.75 12.42
CA ILE A 480 2.83 -17.65 12.42
C ILE A 480 3.46 -17.56 13.81
N ASN A 481 4.69 -18.05 13.94
CA ASN A 481 5.37 -18.23 15.23
C ASN A 481 5.66 -16.92 15.96
N TRP A 482 5.98 -15.85 15.23
CA TRP A 482 6.18 -14.54 15.84
C TRP A 482 4.88 -13.93 16.39
N VAL A 483 3.70 -14.36 15.93
CA VAL A 483 2.42 -14.00 16.56
C VAL A 483 2.31 -14.68 17.92
N GLU A 484 2.64 -15.97 18.01
CA GLU A 484 2.64 -16.70 19.28
C GLU A 484 3.59 -16.03 20.28
N ARG A 485 4.82 -15.68 19.85
CA ARG A 485 5.77 -14.92 20.67
C ARG A 485 5.22 -13.55 21.08
N GLY A 486 4.60 -12.81 20.16
CA GLY A 486 4.00 -11.50 20.43
C GLY A 486 2.90 -11.57 21.50
N VAL A 487 2.06 -12.60 21.47
CA VAL A 487 0.99 -12.84 22.47
C VAL A 487 1.55 -13.20 23.86
N LEU A 488 2.80 -13.68 23.95
CA LEU A 488 3.46 -13.88 25.24
C LEU A 488 3.93 -12.58 25.89
N THR A 489 4.12 -11.52 25.12
CA THR A 489 4.54 -10.19 25.59
C THR A 489 3.35 -9.31 25.94
N ASP A 490 3.57 -8.30 26.78
CA ASP A 490 2.53 -7.34 27.11
C ASP A 490 2.16 -6.49 25.89
N PRO A 491 0.87 -6.44 25.49
CA PRO A 491 0.41 -5.57 24.42
C PRO A 491 0.74 -4.11 24.70
N ARG A 492 0.89 -3.34 23.63
CA ARG A 492 1.19 -1.91 23.69
C ARG A 492 0.17 -1.08 22.93
N LEU A 493 -0.26 0.03 23.51
CA LEU A 493 -0.97 1.06 22.78
C LEU A 493 -0.01 1.84 21.88
N ILE A 494 -0.35 1.91 20.62
CA ILE A 494 0.32 2.72 19.60
C ILE A 494 -0.69 3.70 18.97
N CYS A 495 -0.20 4.81 18.41
CA CYS A 495 -1.02 5.77 17.68
C CYS A 495 -0.39 6.12 16.33
N SER A 496 -1.24 6.50 15.38
CA SER A 496 -0.88 7.06 14.07
C SER A 496 -0.13 8.38 14.21
N ARG A 497 -0.54 9.21 15.16
CA ARG A 497 -0.03 10.56 15.45
C ARG A 497 -0.07 10.85 16.95
N GLY A 498 0.81 11.71 17.44
CA GLY A 498 0.84 12.11 18.84
C GLY A 498 -0.48 12.70 19.35
N ALA A 499 -1.14 13.53 18.54
CA ALA A 499 -2.46 14.10 18.86
C ALA A 499 -3.58 13.04 19.02
N GLU A 500 -3.42 11.84 18.47
CA GLU A 500 -4.38 10.73 18.59
C GLU A 500 -3.90 9.67 19.60
N CYS A 501 -3.04 10.05 20.55
CA CYS A 501 -2.51 9.13 21.54
C CYS A 501 -3.62 8.59 22.45
N PRO A 502 -3.88 7.26 22.48
CA PRO A 502 -4.95 6.69 23.29
C PRO A 502 -4.54 6.44 24.76
N ARG A 503 -3.39 6.98 25.21
CA ARG A 503 -2.87 6.77 26.56
C ARG A 503 -3.34 7.90 27.47
N GLU A 504 -3.51 7.56 28.75
CA GLU A 504 -3.89 8.50 29.80
C GLU A 504 -2.89 8.33 30.96
N PRO A 505 -1.99 9.30 31.22
CA PRO A 505 -1.75 10.53 30.43
C PRO A 505 -1.19 10.25 29.03
N SER A 506 -1.39 11.19 28.10
CA SER A 506 -0.89 11.05 26.73
C SER A 506 0.65 11.16 26.70
N CYS A 507 1.30 10.52 25.72
CA CYS A 507 2.77 10.61 25.58
C CYS A 507 3.29 12.03 25.32
N TYR A 508 2.40 12.98 25.01
CA TYR A 508 2.73 14.35 24.59
C TYR A 508 2.07 15.40 25.51
N ALA A 509 1.52 14.98 26.65
CA ALA A 509 0.78 15.86 27.56
C ALA A 509 1.67 16.93 28.26
N ASP A 510 2.99 16.73 28.28
CA ASP A 510 3.95 17.63 28.94
C ASP A 510 4.80 18.47 27.97
N ASP A 511 4.53 18.41 26.66
CA ASP A 511 5.35 19.03 25.60
C ASP A 511 4.80 20.41 25.14
N GLU A 512 4.38 21.27 26.09
CA GLU A 512 3.92 22.64 25.79
C GLU A 512 5.00 23.56 25.17
N ASN A 513 6.25 23.10 25.07
CA ASN A 513 7.36 23.86 24.47
C ASN A 513 7.62 23.60 22.98
N VAL A 514 6.86 22.74 22.28
CA VAL A 514 7.11 22.42 20.86
C VAL A 514 6.19 23.15 19.88
N ILE A 515 5.11 23.79 20.36
CA ILE A 515 4.15 24.52 19.48
C ILE A 515 4.76 25.82 18.92
N SER A 516 5.91 26.30 19.43
CA SER A 516 6.47 27.61 19.06
C SER A 516 7.59 27.63 18.01
N SER A 517 8.03 26.50 17.42
CA SER A 517 9.18 26.52 16.46
C SER A 517 8.86 26.17 15.00
N THR A 518 7.60 26.11 14.58
CA THR A 518 7.21 25.75 13.19
C THR A 518 6.78 26.93 12.31
N TYR A 519 7.43 28.08 12.45
CA TYR A 519 7.53 29.06 11.37
C TYR A 519 8.96 29.57 11.31
N ILE A 520 9.76 29.07 10.35
CA ILE A 520 10.75 29.82 9.57
C ILE A 520 11.24 28.90 8.43
N ALA A 521 10.97 29.37 7.21
CA ALA A 521 11.59 29.13 5.89
C ALA A 521 11.94 27.71 5.44
#